data_AF-A0A7M7ISV2-F1
#
_entry.id   AF-A0A7M7ISV2-F1
#
_cell.length_a   1.000
_cell.length_b   1.000
_cell.length_c   1.000
_cell.angle_alpha   90.00
_cell.angle_beta   90.00
_cell.angle_gamma   90.00
#
_symmetry.space_group_name_H-M   'P 1'
#
loop_
_entity.id
_entity.type
_entity.pdbx_description
1 polymer ?
#
loop_
_entity_poly.entity_id
_entity_poly.type
_entity_poly.pdbx_seq_one_letter_code
_entity_poly.pdbx_strand_id
1 'polypeptide(L)'
;MESDHEALEVDLESGRRKERQRREETVKVSWSERAIEEYRRWIVRGGAARTWGEIKVKVGNALQFKKGKPGRREEGKWWDEECRRKKAEMRKAKKEVGKGRNSMEKYRQVKRELRNLCRRKKEEGLKSEIKEAKEDRTGKKFWDMVKKRRKRRREEIDKSIRDEKWLEHFKGQLGEKVGRQDEERGAILETGSENEGGEGEIEVDEVRKIIRKMKERKALGDDEIQNEAWKHGEDLMLEELTEIMGKI
;
A
#
# COMPACT_ATOMS: atom_id res chain seq x y z
N MET A 1 -7.14 -23.63 53.43
CA MET A 1 -6.45 -23.43 52.13
C MET A 1 -7.37 -22.60 51.27
N GLU A 2 -7.25 -21.28 51.37
CA GLU A 2 -7.86 -20.33 50.42
C GLU A 2 -7.01 -20.34 49.16
N SER A 3 -7.63 -20.57 48.01
CA SER A 3 -6.98 -20.55 46.70
C SER A 3 -7.16 -19.17 46.09
N ASP A 4 -6.10 -18.38 46.07
CA ASP A 4 -6.03 -17.09 45.38
C ASP A 4 -6.19 -17.31 43.87
N HIS A 5 -7.35 -16.95 43.32
CA HIS A 5 -7.52 -16.79 41.88
C HIS A 5 -7.26 -15.33 41.52
N GLU A 6 -5.98 -15.00 41.31
CA GLU A 6 -5.56 -13.71 40.77
C GLU A 6 -5.91 -13.67 39.26
N ALA A 7 -6.93 -12.89 38.91
CA ALA A 7 -7.32 -12.70 37.52
C ALA A 7 -6.28 -11.84 36.81
N LEU A 8 -5.45 -12.47 35.98
CA LEU A 8 -4.60 -11.81 34.99
C LEU A 8 -5.49 -11.09 33.97
N GLU A 9 -5.76 -9.79 34.17
CA GLU A 9 -6.20 -8.88 33.12
C GLU A 9 -5.07 -8.73 32.09
N VAL A 10 -5.01 -9.67 31.15
CA VAL A 10 -4.18 -9.52 29.96
C VAL A 10 -4.82 -8.42 29.11
N ASP A 11 -4.19 -7.25 29.14
CA ASP A 11 -4.57 -6.06 28.37
C ASP A 11 -4.44 -6.33 26.85
N LEU A 12 -5.46 -6.96 26.28
CA LEU A 12 -5.61 -7.29 24.85
C LEU A 12 -5.59 -6.02 23.96
N GLU A 13 -5.77 -4.84 24.55
CA GLU A 13 -5.78 -3.57 23.83
C GLU A 13 -4.36 -3.09 23.47
N SER A 14 -3.37 -3.43 24.30
CA SER A 14 -1.94 -3.15 24.06
C SER A 14 -1.39 -3.93 22.85
N GLY A 15 -1.81 -5.19 22.69
CA GLY A 15 -1.47 -6.04 21.55
C GLY A 15 -2.01 -5.48 20.23
N ARG A 16 -3.30 -5.14 20.20
CA ARG A 16 -3.95 -4.54 19.02
C ARG A 16 -3.36 -3.18 18.64
N ARG A 17 -2.90 -2.39 19.61
CA ARG A 17 -2.26 -1.09 19.35
C ARG A 17 -0.87 -1.23 18.74
N LYS A 18 -0.06 -2.21 19.19
CA LYS A 18 1.24 -2.56 18.58
C LYS A 18 1.07 -3.15 17.19
N GLU A 19 0.10 -4.05 17.00
CA GLU A 19 -0.20 -4.67 15.71
C GLU A 19 -0.74 -3.66 14.69
N ARG A 20 -1.59 -2.73 15.13
CA ARG A 20 -2.09 -1.61 14.31
C ARG A 20 -1.00 -0.57 13.99
N GLN A 21 -0.03 -0.35 14.89
CA GLN A 21 1.16 0.45 14.59
C GLN A 21 2.09 -0.24 13.59
N ARG A 22 2.25 -1.56 13.68
CA ARG A 22 3.08 -2.36 12.77
C ARG A 22 2.49 -2.39 11.35
N ARG A 23 1.15 -2.40 11.20
CA ARG A 23 0.45 -2.29 9.90
C ARG A 23 0.59 -0.93 9.20
N GLU A 24 1.08 0.11 9.86
CA GLU A 24 1.27 1.45 9.26
C GLU A 24 2.74 1.75 8.87
N GLU A 25 3.70 0.89 9.21
CA GLU A 25 5.07 1.00 8.71
C GLU A 25 5.13 0.44 7.28
N THR A 26 4.87 1.27 6.27
CA THR A 26 5.08 0.86 4.87
C THR A 26 6.57 0.69 4.63
N VAL A 27 7.08 -0.53 4.77
CA VAL A 27 8.45 -0.88 4.39
C VAL A 27 8.53 -0.80 2.87
N LYS A 28 9.52 -0.08 2.33
CA LYS A 28 9.74 0.06 0.89
C LYS A 28 11.18 -0.31 0.56
N VAL A 29 11.42 -0.95 -0.57
CA VAL A 29 12.80 -1.16 -1.05
C VAL A 29 13.46 0.19 -1.33
N SER A 30 14.75 0.30 -1.03
CA SER A 30 15.55 1.48 -1.30
C SER A 30 16.39 1.27 -2.56
N TRP A 31 16.18 2.12 -3.55
CA TRP A 31 16.99 2.21 -4.77
C TRP A 31 17.89 3.45 -4.76
N SER A 32 18.44 3.81 -3.60
CA SER A 32 19.54 4.79 -3.53
C SER A 32 20.81 4.19 -4.14
N GLU A 33 21.71 5.01 -4.67
CA GLU A 33 22.99 4.54 -5.27
C GLU A 33 23.73 3.53 -4.38
N ARG A 34 23.92 3.86 -3.08
CA ARG A 34 24.52 2.95 -2.09
C ARG A 34 23.79 1.61 -1.93
N ALA A 35 22.46 1.63 -2.04
CA ALA A 35 21.64 0.42 -1.91
C ALA A 35 21.68 -0.42 -3.19
N ILE A 36 21.81 0.21 -4.36
CA ILE A 36 22.03 -0.46 -5.64
C ILE A 36 23.40 -1.16 -5.65
N GLU A 37 24.45 -0.47 -5.18
CA GLU A 37 25.79 -1.07 -5.04
C GLU A 37 25.79 -2.25 -4.08
N GLU A 38 25.15 -2.12 -2.92
CA GLU A 38 24.99 -3.22 -1.97
C GLU A 38 24.20 -4.37 -2.56
N TYR A 39 23.09 -4.09 -3.24
CA TYR A 39 22.28 -5.08 -3.93
C TYR A 39 23.14 -5.89 -4.92
N ARG A 40 23.89 -5.22 -5.80
CA ARG A 40 24.79 -5.88 -6.76
C ARG A 40 25.85 -6.76 -6.07
N ARG A 41 26.46 -6.27 -4.99
CA ARG A 41 27.43 -7.07 -4.21
C ARG A 41 26.80 -8.33 -3.61
N TRP A 42 25.59 -8.22 -3.08
CA TRP A 42 24.87 -9.35 -2.50
C TRP A 42 24.44 -10.37 -3.56
N ILE A 43 24.04 -9.93 -4.75
CA ILE A 43 23.73 -10.81 -5.89
C ILE A 43 24.96 -11.64 -6.28
N VAL A 44 26.14 -11.03 -6.41
CA VAL A 44 27.39 -11.76 -6.71
C VAL A 44 27.75 -12.77 -5.60
N ARG A 45 27.54 -12.38 -4.34
CA ARG A 45 27.81 -13.26 -3.18
C ARG A 45 26.81 -14.42 -3.06
N GLY A 46 25.61 -14.28 -3.63
CA GLY A 46 24.51 -15.24 -3.53
C GLY A 46 24.73 -16.56 -4.27
N GLY A 47 25.83 -16.71 -5.01
CA GLY A 47 26.14 -17.91 -5.78
C GLY A 47 25.21 -18.10 -6.99
N ALA A 48 25.41 -19.21 -7.72
CA ALA A 48 24.62 -19.53 -8.90
C ALA A 48 23.22 -20.03 -8.52
N ALA A 49 22.17 -19.49 -9.14
CA ALA A 49 20.79 -19.95 -8.97
C ALA A 49 20.33 -20.74 -10.21
N ARG A 50 19.76 -21.93 -10.01
CA ARG A 50 19.33 -22.86 -11.08
C ARG A 50 17.81 -22.98 -11.19
N THR A 51 17.08 -22.53 -10.19
CA THR A 51 15.61 -22.54 -10.16
C THR A 51 15.03 -21.16 -9.89
N TRP A 52 13.79 -20.93 -10.33
CA TRP A 52 13.07 -19.69 -10.08
C TRP A 52 12.94 -19.36 -8.57
N GLY A 53 12.76 -20.38 -7.74
CA GLY A 53 12.71 -20.23 -6.28
C GLY A 53 14.03 -19.73 -5.69
N GLU A 54 15.16 -20.25 -6.16
CA GLU A 54 16.50 -19.81 -5.72
C GLU A 54 16.78 -18.36 -6.15
N ILE A 55 16.39 -17.97 -7.37
CA ILE A 55 16.49 -16.58 -7.82
C ILE A 55 15.66 -15.66 -6.93
N LYS A 56 14.42 -16.03 -6.60
CA LYS A 56 13.56 -15.22 -5.71
C LYS A 56 14.21 -14.99 -4.34
N VAL A 57 14.76 -16.05 -3.74
CA VAL A 57 15.44 -15.96 -2.44
C VAL A 57 16.70 -15.11 -2.53
N LYS A 58 17.52 -15.32 -3.57
CA LYS A 58 18.75 -14.56 -3.84
C LYS A 58 18.47 -13.07 -3.99
N VAL A 59 17.48 -12.70 -4.81
CA VAL A 59 17.05 -11.32 -5.00
C VAL A 59 16.46 -10.75 -3.72
N GLY A 60 15.54 -11.46 -3.06
CA GLY A 60 14.91 -11.03 -1.82
C GLY A 60 15.90 -10.70 -0.71
N ASN A 61 16.92 -11.54 -0.53
CA ASN A 61 17.99 -11.34 0.48
C ASN A 61 18.89 -10.13 0.16
N ALA A 62 19.05 -9.79 -1.13
CA ALA A 62 19.86 -8.66 -1.55
C ALA A 62 19.13 -7.30 -1.42
N LEU A 63 17.80 -7.29 -1.27
CA LEU A 63 17.02 -6.05 -1.22
C LEU A 63 17.18 -5.34 0.13
N GLN A 64 17.56 -4.05 0.04
CA GLN A 64 17.63 -3.17 1.20
C GLN A 64 16.29 -2.46 1.41
N PHE A 65 15.74 -2.57 2.61
CA PHE A 65 14.45 -2.00 2.95
C PHE A 65 14.60 -0.72 3.79
N LYS A 66 13.83 0.31 3.44
CA LYS A 66 13.70 1.54 4.23
C LYS A 66 12.30 1.66 4.82
N LYS A 67 12.23 2.21 6.03
CA LYS A 67 10.96 2.61 6.63
C LYS A 67 10.36 3.76 5.81
N GLY A 68 9.17 3.55 5.27
CA GLY A 68 8.38 4.62 4.70
C GLY A 68 8.02 5.64 5.77
N LYS A 69 8.15 6.93 5.45
CA LYS A 69 7.70 7.97 6.38
C LYS A 69 6.19 7.84 6.54
N PRO A 70 5.65 7.80 7.78
CA PRO A 70 4.21 7.88 7.97
C PRO A 70 3.73 9.15 7.27
N GLY A 71 2.72 9.01 6.41
CA GLY A 71 2.15 10.15 5.70
C GLY A 71 1.81 11.24 6.71
N ARG A 72 2.28 12.47 6.47
CA ARG A 72 1.95 13.61 7.33
C ARG A 72 0.43 13.66 7.42
N ARG A 73 -0.14 13.43 8.61
CA ARG A 73 -1.56 13.69 8.83
C ARG A 73 -1.74 15.16 8.48
N GLU A 74 -2.44 15.45 7.39
CA GLU A 74 -3.00 16.78 7.18
C GLU A 74 -3.84 17.05 8.42
N GLU A 75 -3.30 17.81 9.38
CA GLU A 75 -4.10 18.43 10.41
C GLU A 75 -5.12 19.25 9.63
N GLY A 76 -6.37 18.79 9.65
CA GLY A 76 -7.38 19.28 8.71
C GLY A 76 -7.48 20.80 8.78
N LYS A 77 -7.69 21.45 7.64
CA LYS A 77 -7.81 22.92 7.49
C LYS A 77 -8.70 23.61 8.54
N TRP A 78 -9.59 22.88 9.19
CA TRP A 78 -10.51 23.37 10.23
C TRP A 78 -9.91 23.41 11.66
N TRP A 79 -8.74 22.82 11.90
CA TRP A 79 -8.08 22.81 13.22
C TRP A 79 -7.15 24.01 13.37
N ASP A 80 -7.61 25.01 14.12
CA ASP A 80 -6.92 26.29 14.28
C ASP A 80 -6.49 26.56 15.73
N GLU A 81 -5.99 27.77 15.97
CA GLU A 81 -5.44 28.18 17.26
C GLU A 81 -6.50 28.15 18.38
N GLU A 82 -7.77 28.39 18.06
CA GLU A 82 -8.87 28.28 19.02
C GLU A 82 -9.06 26.82 19.48
N CYS A 83 -8.99 25.86 18.56
CA CYS A 83 -9.00 24.44 18.90
C CYS A 83 -7.80 24.04 19.75
N ARG A 84 -6.60 24.58 19.46
CA ARG A 84 -5.40 24.34 20.26
C ARG A 84 -5.52 24.90 21.67
N ARG A 85 -5.98 26.15 21.81
CA ARG A 85 -6.22 26.81 23.10
C ARG A 85 -7.22 26.03 23.95
N LYS A 86 -8.37 25.65 23.38
CA LYS A 86 -9.40 24.88 24.10
C LYS A 86 -8.94 23.47 24.48
N LYS A 87 -8.08 22.85 23.66
CA LYS A 87 -7.42 21.57 23.99
C LYS A 87 -6.40 21.72 25.13
N ALA A 88 -5.68 22.84 25.18
CA ALA A 88 -4.77 23.15 26.28
C ALA A 88 -5.55 23.38 27.60
N GLU A 89 -6.67 24.11 27.55
CA GLU A 89 -7.57 24.27 28.70
C GLU A 89 -8.09 22.92 29.23
N MET A 90 -8.55 22.03 28.33
CA MET A 90 -9.01 20.70 28.70
C MET A 90 -7.90 19.87 29.37
N ARG A 91 -6.67 19.95 28.87
CA ARG A 91 -5.50 19.29 29.48
C ARG A 91 -5.17 19.88 30.85
N LYS A 92 -5.24 21.20 31.00
CA LYS A 92 -5.03 21.89 32.29
C LYS A 92 -6.09 21.45 33.29
N ALA A 93 -7.37 21.48 32.91
CA ALA A 93 -8.47 21.01 33.75
C ALA A 93 -8.29 19.55 34.19
N LYS A 94 -7.88 18.66 33.28
CA LYS A 94 -7.58 17.24 33.62
C LYS A 94 -6.45 17.13 34.65
N LYS A 95 -5.37 17.90 34.47
CA LYS A 95 -4.23 17.90 35.42
C LYS A 95 -4.66 18.39 36.80
N GLU A 96 -5.47 19.44 36.88
CA GLU A 96 -5.94 19.97 38.17
C GLU A 96 -6.91 19.03 38.88
N VAL A 97 -7.74 18.28 38.14
CA VAL A 97 -8.57 17.20 38.71
C VAL A 97 -7.69 16.10 39.30
N GLY A 98 -6.64 15.67 38.60
CA GLY A 98 -5.69 14.67 39.12
C GLY A 98 -4.91 15.14 40.35
N LYS A 99 -4.82 16.46 40.58
CA LYS A 99 -4.20 17.06 41.77
C LYS A 99 -5.21 17.35 42.89
N GLY A 100 -6.50 17.02 42.72
CA GLY A 100 -7.56 17.36 43.68
C GLY A 100 -7.91 18.85 43.78
N ARG A 101 -7.32 19.71 42.93
CA ARG A 101 -7.49 21.18 42.96
C ARG A 101 -8.68 21.67 42.14
N ASN A 102 -9.37 20.78 41.45
CA ASN A 102 -10.47 21.13 40.57
C ASN A 102 -11.53 20.03 40.50
N SER A 103 -12.78 20.44 40.26
CA SER A 103 -13.88 19.50 40.11
C SER A 103 -13.81 18.76 38.77
N MET A 104 -14.09 17.46 38.82
CA MET A 104 -14.28 16.62 37.63
C MET A 104 -15.32 17.21 36.67
N GLU A 105 -16.28 17.98 37.19
CA GLU A 105 -17.31 18.67 36.42
C GLU A 105 -16.74 19.76 35.49
N LYS A 106 -15.78 20.57 35.97
CA LYS A 106 -15.09 21.57 35.15
C LYS A 106 -14.32 20.92 34.00
N TYR A 107 -13.69 19.76 34.21
CA TYR A 107 -13.08 18.99 33.13
C TYR A 107 -14.13 18.47 32.12
N ARG A 108 -15.25 17.92 32.60
CA ARG A 108 -16.35 17.44 31.74
C ARG A 108 -16.92 18.57 30.89
N GLN A 109 -17.09 19.76 31.46
CA GLN A 109 -17.57 20.96 30.76
C GLN A 109 -16.60 21.37 29.64
N VAL A 110 -15.32 21.59 29.95
CA VAL A 110 -14.34 22.00 28.93
C VAL A 110 -14.17 20.92 27.84
N LYS A 111 -14.29 19.64 28.20
CA LYS A 111 -14.29 18.53 27.23
C LYS A 111 -15.51 18.58 26.30
N ARG A 112 -16.69 18.93 26.82
CA ARG A 112 -17.93 19.11 26.03
C ARG A 112 -17.80 20.32 25.10
N GLU A 113 -17.29 21.43 25.60
CA GLU A 113 -17.05 22.65 24.81
C GLU A 113 -16.06 22.40 23.67
N LEU A 114 -14.94 21.72 23.95
CA LEU A 114 -13.99 21.33 22.90
C LEU A 114 -14.63 20.44 21.85
N ARG A 115 -15.47 19.48 22.26
CA ARG A 115 -16.19 18.59 21.34
C ARG A 115 -17.14 19.39 20.43
N ASN A 116 -17.91 20.30 20.99
CA ASN A 116 -18.85 21.15 20.25
C ASN A 116 -18.12 22.09 19.29
N LEU A 117 -17.03 22.71 19.74
CA LEU A 117 -16.16 23.54 18.90
C LEU A 117 -15.63 22.76 17.70
N CYS A 118 -15.13 21.54 17.94
CA CYS A 118 -14.63 20.68 16.88
C CYS A 118 -15.72 20.24 15.91
N ARG A 119 -16.95 19.97 16.40
CA ARG A 119 -18.08 19.63 15.53
C ARG A 119 -18.43 20.81 14.62
N ARG A 120 -18.61 21.99 15.21
CA ARG A 120 -18.93 23.23 14.49
C ARG A 120 -17.88 23.54 13.40
N LYS A 121 -16.60 23.53 13.76
CA LYS A 121 -15.53 23.84 12.79
C LYS A 121 -15.37 22.80 11.69
N LYS A 122 -15.60 21.51 12.00
CA LYS A 122 -15.66 20.48 10.96
C LYS A 122 -16.79 20.75 9.97
N GLU A 123 -17.97 21.10 10.46
CA GLU A 123 -19.13 21.40 9.61
C GLU A 123 -18.89 22.66 8.76
N GLU A 124 -18.35 23.72 9.36
CA GLU A 124 -17.97 24.95 8.64
C GLU A 124 -16.91 24.70 7.59
N GLY A 125 -15.83 23.98 7.95
CA GLY A 125 -14.79 23.58 6.99
C GLY A 125 -15.36 22.76 5.84
N LEU A 126 -16.28 21.84 6.12
CA LEU A 126 -16.95 21.03 5.10
C LEU A 126 -17.80 21.89 4.16
N LYS A 127 -18.56 22.85 4.71
CA LYS A 127 -19.38 23.78 3.93
C LYS A 127 -18.50 24.63 3.02
N SER A 128 -17.39 25.15 3.54
CA SER A 128 -16.41 25.92 2.76
C SER A 128 -15.78 25.09 1.64
N GLU A 129 -15.40 23.85 1.93
CA GLU A 129 -14.88 22.92 0.90
C GLU A 129 -15.94 22.63 -0.19
N ILE A 130 -17.21 22.46 0.19
CA ILE A 130 -18.31 22.26 -0.78
C ILE A 130 -18.52 23.51 -1.64
N LYS A 131 -18.46 24.70 -1.04
CA LYS A 131 -18.57 25.96 -1.79
C LYS A 131 -17.41 26.10 -2.79
N GLU A 132 -16.18 25.84 -2.35
CA GLU A 132 -14.98 25.88 -3.20
C GLU A 132 -15.05 24.86 -4.35
N ALA A 133 -15.61 23.67 -4.09
CA ALA A 133 -15.82 22.66 -5.13
C ALA A 133 -16.95 23.00 -6.11
N LYS A 134 -17.98 23.73 -5.67
CA LYS A 134 -19.06 24.22 -6.55
C LYS A 134 -18.58 25.36 -7.47
N GLU A 135 -17.67 26.20 -6.98
CA GLU A 135 -17.11 27.33 -7.73
C GLU A 135 -16.03 26.89 -8.74
N ASP A 136 -15.48 25.67 -8.60
CA ASP A 136 -14.45 25.14 -9.50
C ASP A 136 -15.05 24.70 -10.85
N ARG A 137 -14.80 25.50 -11.89
CA ARG A 137 -15.19 25.20 -13.29
C ARG A 137 -14.53 23.94 -13.86
N THR A 138 -13.41 23.49 -13.29
CA THR A 138 -12.66 22.32 -13.76
C THR A 138 -13.23 21.00 -13.22
N GLY A 139 -14.06 21.04 -12.17
CA GLY A 139 -14.57 19.86 -11.47
C GLY A 139 -13.50 19.04 -10.71
N LYS A 140 -12.24 19.48 -10.73
CA LYS A 140 -11.11 18.76 -10.09
C LYS A 140 -11.27 18.73 -8.57
N LYS A 141 -11.64 19.86 -7.96
CA LYS A 141 -11.86 19.96 -6.50
C LYS A 141 -13.03 19.10 -6.03
N PHE A 142 -14.08 18.98 -6.85
CA PHE A 142 -15.19 18.07 -6.60
C PHE A 142 -14.73 16.61 -6.56
N TRP A 143 -14.02 16.16 -7.60
CA TRP A 143 -13.52 14.79 -7.67
C TRP A 143 -12.51 14.47 -6.57
N ASP A 144 -11.66 15.42 -6.18
CA ASP A 144 -10.72 15.23 -5.07
C ASP A 144 -11.45 15.12 -3.72
N MET A 145 -12.52 15.88 -3.50
CA MET A 145 -13.38 15.72 -2.33
C MET A 145 -14.05 14.34 -2.28
N VAL A 146 -14.61 13.88 -3.41
CA VAL A 146 -15.24 12.55 -3.52
C VAL A 146 -14.22 11.45 -3.25
N LYS A 147 -13.03 11.51 -3.86
CA LYS A 147 -11.94 10.54 -3.63
C LYS A 147 -11.51 10.51 -2.17
N LYS A 148 -11.33 11.68 -1.52
CA LYS A 148 -10.96 11.77 -0.10
C LYS A 148 -11.98 11.07 0.80
N ARG A 149 -13.28 11.18 0.51
CA ARG A 149 -14.34 10.52 1.30
C ARG A 149 -14.45 9.02 1.00
N ARG A 150 -14.34 8.60 -0.26
CA ARG A 150 -14.36 7.17 -0.65
C ARG A 150 -13.24 6.37 0.00
N LYS A 151 -12.03 6.92 0.15
CA LYS A 151 -10.88 6.22 0.77
C LYS A 151 -11.12 5.75 2.21
N ARG A 152 -12.06 6.34 2.96
CA ARG A 152 -12.33 6.01 4.38
C ARG A 152 -13.32 4.87 4.58
N ARG A 153 -14.11 4.51 3.57
CA ARG A 153 -15.04 3.38 3.57
C ARG A 153 -14.77 2.51 2.34
N ARG A 154 -13.62 1.84 2.30
CA ARG A 154 -13.63 0.52 1.67
C ARG A 154 -14.27 -0.39 2.71
N GLU A 155 -15.60 -0.39 2.71
CA GLU A 155 -16.32 -1.54 3.25
C GLU A 155 -15.71 -2.75 2.52
N GLU A 156 -15.29 -3.74 3.29
CA GLU A 156 -14.76 -5.00 2.75
C GLU A 156 -15.74 -5.43 1.67
N ILE A 157 -15.25 -5.56 0.42
CA ILE A 157 -16.09 -6.00 -0.69
C ILE A 157 -16.78 -7.25 -0.20
N ASP A 158 -18.11 -7.23 -0.23
CA ASP A 158 -18.93 -8.31 0.30
C ASP A 158 -18.44 -9.64 -0.28
N LYS A 159 -17.75 -10.42 0.55
CA LYS A 159 -17.24 -11.76 0.20
C LYS A 159 -18.38 -12.77 0.04
N SER A 160 -19.64 -12.35 0.19
CA SER A 160 -20.84 -13.14 -0.07
C SER A 160 -20.82 -13.77 -1.47
N ILE A 161 -20.26 -13.07 -2.46
CA ILE A 161 -20.04 -13.66 -3.78
C ILE A 161 -18.68 -14.36 -3.79
N ARG A 162 -18.72 -15.69 -3.66
CA ARG A 162 -17.56 -16.54 -3.90
C ARG A 162 -17.06 -16.38 -5.33
N ASP A 163 -15.76 -16.47 -5.51
CA ASP A 163 -15.11 -16.32 -6.82
C ASP A 163 -15.67 -17.30 -7.86
N GLU A 164 -16.13 -18.49 -7.44
CA GLU A 164 -16.80 -19.45 -8.32
C GLU A 164 -18.08 -18.90 -8.95
N LYS A 165 -18.89 -18.14 -8.20
CA LYS A 165 -20.10 -17.50 -8.73
C LYS A 165 -19.78 -16.39 -9.73
N TRP A 166 -18.67 -15.68 -9.50
CA TRP A 166 -18.18 -14.70 -10.46
C TRP A 166 -17.73 -15.37 -11.76
N LEU A 167 -16.94 -16.45 -11.64
CA LEU A 167 -16.49 -17.25 -12.77
C LEU A 167 -17.67 -17.82 -13.56
N GLU A 168 -18.67 -18.38 -12.89
CA GLU A 168 -19.86 -18.96 -13.53
C GLU A 168 -20.70 -17.89 -14.23
N HIS A 169 -20.93 -16.75 -13.58
CA HIS A 169 -21.67 -15.63 -14.18
C HIS A 169 -20.98 -15.09 -15.44
N PHE A 170 -19.66 -14.86 -15.36
CA PHE A 170 -18.90 -14.35 -16.50
C PHE A 170 -18.69 -15.39 -17.60
N LYS A 171 -18.50 -16.68 -17.26
CA LYS A 171 -18.49 -17.78 -18.24
C LYS A 171 -19.82 -17.86 -18.99
N GLY A 172 -20.95 -17.73 -18.28
CA GLY A 172 -22.28 -17.69 -18.89
C GLY A 172 -22.53 -16.45 -19.76
N GLN A 173 -22.08 -15.27 -19.33
CA GLN A 173 -22.19 -14.03 -20.12
C GLN A 173 -21.27 -14.01 -21.35
N LEU A 174 -20.07 -14.58 -21.25
CA LEU A 174 -19.12 -14.66 -22.36
C LEU A 174 -19.48 -15.76 -23.37
N GLY A 175 -20.48 -16.58 -23.04
CA GLY A 175 -20.94 -17.69 -23.85
C GLY A 175 -19.91 -18.81 -23.87
N GLU A 176 -20.34 -20.04 -23.58
CA GLU A 176 -19.60 -21.22 -23.98
C GLU A 176 -19.44 -21.22 -25.50
N LYS A 177 -18.32 -20.69 -26.00
CA LYS A 177 -17.68 -21.27 -27.16
C LYS A 177 -16.79 -22.40 -26.66
N VAL A 178 -17.42 -23.52 -26.32
CA VAL A 178 -16.73 -24.81 -26.41
C VAL A 178 -16.37 -24.98 -27.88
N GLY A 179 -15.08 -24.92 -28.17
CA GLY A 179 -14.51 -25.38 -29.43
C GLY A 179 -14.50 -24.38 -30.58
N ARG A 180 -13.61 -23.38 -30.54
CA ARG A 180 -12.77 -23.03 -31.69
C ARG A 180 -11.63 -22.13 -31.22
N GLN A 181 -10.41 -22.61 -31.40
CA GLN A 181 -9.15 -21.87 -31.56
C GLN A 181 -9.11 -20.50 -30.85
N ASP A 182 -8.27 -20.41 -29.82
CA ASP A 182 -7.73 -19.16 -29.28
C ASP A 182 -6.87 -18.46 -30.35
N GLU A 183 -7.52 -17.97 -31.39
CA GLU A 183 -7.01 -16.95 -32.29
C GLU A 183 -7.90 -15.72 -32.10
N GLU A 184 -7.25 -14.59 -31.84
CA GLU A 184 -7.81 -13.24 -31.74
C GLU A 184 -8.72 -12.92 -30.53
N ARG A 185 -8.11 -12.31 -29.51
CA ARG A 185 -8.38 -10.88 -29.22
C ARG A 185 -7.42 -10.33 -28.17
N GLY A 186 -6.34 -9.75 -28.69
CA GLY A 186 -5.42 -8.90 -27.95
C GLY A 186 -4.55 -8.10 -28.91
N ALA A 187 -5.16 -7.47 -29.92
CA ALA A 187 -4.50 -6.54 -30.82
C ALA A 187 -3.96 -5.33 -30.01
N ILE A 188 -2.78 -5.52 -29.45
CA ILE A 188 -1.85 -4.44 -29.14
C ILE A 188 -1.32 -4.02 -30.50
N LEU A 189 -1.52 -2.75 -30.86
CA LEU A 189 -0.91 -2.14 -32.03
C LEU A 189 0.59 -2.45 -32.07
N GLU A 190 0.95 -3.42 -32.91
CA GLU A 190 2.27 -3.64 -33.45
C GLU A 190 2.66 -2.39 -34.24
N THR A 191 3.38 -1.48 -33.59
CA THR A 191 4.46 -0.80 -34.29
C THR A 191 5.57 -1.82 -34.47
N GLY A 192 5.70 -2.28 -35.70
CA GLY A 192 6.42 -3.47 -36.11
C GLY A 192 7.87 -3.56 -35.60
N SER A 193 8.22 -4.77 -35.23
CA SER A 193 9.54 -5.31 -35.46
C SER A 193 9.29 -6.65 -36.14
N GLU A 194 9.56 -6.72 -37.44
CA GLU A 194 9.67 -7.99 -38.14
C GLU A 194 10.63 -8.86 -37.34
N ASN A 195 10.14 -9.98 -36.82
CA ASN A 195 10.96 -11.16 -36.63
C ASN A 195 10.07 -12.37 -36.87
N GLU A 196 10.15 -12.86 -38.10
CA GLU A 196 9.70 -14.19 -38.47
C GLU A 196 10.46 -15.23 -37.65
N GLY A 197 9.77 -16.27 -37.19
CA GLY A 197 10.37 -17.59 -37.04
C GLY A 197 10.45 -18.17 -35.63
N GLY A 198 9.59 -19.17 -35.39
CA GLY A 198 10.01 -20.45 -34.80
C GLY A 198 10.05 -20.56 -33.29
N GLU A 199 9.72 -21.77 -32.81
CA GLU A 199 10.04 -22.30 -31.48
C GLU A 199 11.58 -22.37 -31.31
N GLY A 200 12.23 -21.22 -31.15
CA GLY A 200 13.66 -21.09 -30.90
C GLY A 200 13.98 -21.10 -29.40
N GLU A 201 15.18 -21.57 -29.05
CA GLU A 201 15.73 -21.43 -27.70
C GLU A 201 15.76 -19.94 -27.32
N ILE A 202 15.27 -19.60 -26.12
CA ILE A 202 15.23 -18.20 -25.63
C ILE A 202 16.66 -17.65 -25.61
N GLU A 203 16.94 -16.65 -26.44
CA GLU A 203 18.27 -16.05 -26.50
C GLU A 203 18.49 -15.06 -25.34
N VAL A 204 19.73 -15.00 -24.85
CA VAL A 204 20.17 -14.07 -23.79
C VAL A 204 19.83 -12.60 -24.14
N ASP A 205 19.91 -12.24 -25.43
CA ASP A 205 19.58 -10.89 -25.90
C ASP A 205 18.09 -10.58 -25.90
N GLU A 206 17.21 -11.59 -26.02
CA GLU A 206 15.77 -11.42 -25.86
C GLU A 206 15.41 -11.09 -24.41
N VAL A 207 15.97 -11.85 -23.47
CA VAL A 207 15.81 -11.62 -22.03
C VAL A 207 16.29 -10.23 -21.65
N ARG A 208 17.45 -9.82 -22.17
CA ARG A 208 18.03 -8.49 -21.97
C ARG A 208 17.10 -7.38 -22.49
N LYS A 209 16.56 -7.54 -23.71
CA LYS A 209 15.61 -6.58 -24.29
C LYS A 209 14.35 -6.43 -23.44
N ILE A 210 13.83 -7.53 -22.88
CA ILE A 210 12.66 -7.52 -21.99
C ILE A 210 12.95 -6.76 -20.69
N ILE A 211 14.07 -7.06 -20.01
CA ILE A 211 14.47 -6.39 -18.76
C ILE A 211 14.59 -4.88 -18.95
N ARG A 212 15.22 -4.43 -20.05
CA ARG A 212 15.38 -3.00 -20.35
C ARG A 212 14.06 -2.28 -20.60
N LYS A 213 13.10 -2.95 -21.23
CA LYS A 213 11.75 -2.40 -21.51
C LYS A 213 10.87 -2.29 -20.25
N MET A 214 11.23 -2.93 -19.14
CA MET A 214 10.45 -2.84 -17.91
C MET A 214 10.32 -1.40 -17.42
N LYS A 215 9.13 -1.03 -16.94
CA LYS A 215 8.90 0.31 -16.34
C LYS A 215 9.22 0.28 -14.86
N GLU A 216 9.93 1.29 -14.38
CA GLU A 216 10.22 1.48 -12.96
C GLU A 216 8.98 1.93 -12.18
N ARG A 217 8.99 1.72 -10.87
CA ARG A 217 7.93 2.12 -9.92
C ARG A 217 6.57 1.52 -10.25
N LYS A 218 6.56 0.38 -10.95
CA LYS A 218 5.37 -0.42 -11.15
C LYS A 218 4.98 -1.15 -9.86
N ALA A 219 3.72 -1.56 -9.79
CA ALA A 219 3.24 -2.37 -8.67
C ALA A 219 4.00 -3.70 -8.63
N LEU A 220 4.14 -4.25 -7.44
CA LEU A 220 4.71 -5.58 -7.24
C LEU A 220 3.86 -6.62 -7.96
N GLY A 221 4.52 -7.57 -8.63
CA GLY A 221 3.88 -8.76 -9.17
C GLY A 221 3.59 -9.78 -8.06
N ASP A 222 3.14 -10.95 -8.48
CA ASP A 222 2.92 -12.11 -7.60
C ASP A 222 4.24 -12.62 -6.96
N ASP A 223 5.38 -12.28 -7.57
CA ASP A 223 6.71 -12.55 -7.04
C ASP A 223 7.14 -11.62 -5.90
N GLU A 224 6.37 -10.57 -5.60
CA GLU A 224 6.70 -9.51 -4.65
C GLU A 224 8.05 -8.81 -4.92
N ILE A 225 8.59 -8.91 -6.13
CA ILE A 225 9.86 -8.28 -6.54
C ILE A 225 9.55 -7.05 -7.41
N GLN A 226 10.30 -5.96 -7.21
CA GLN A 226 10.17 -4.76 -8.04
C GLN A 226 10.98 -4.88 -9.34
N ASN A 227 10.49 -4.31 -10.44
CA ASN A 227 11.19 -4.27 -11.73
C ASN A 227 12.62 -3.71 -11.64
N GLU A 228 12.85 -2.76 -10.74
CA GLU A 228 14.15 -2.19 -10.44
C GLU A 228 15.19 -3.26 -10.04
N ALA A 229 14.79 -4.36 -9.39
CA ALA A 229 15.69 -5.44 -9.03
C ALA A 229 16.28 -6.12 -10.27
N TRP A 230 15.42 -6.44 -11.24
CA TRP A 230 15.82 -7.05 -12.51
C TRP A 230 16.71 -6.11 -13.33
N LYS A 231 16.39 -4.80 -13.35
CA LYS A 231 17.22 -3.80 -14.05
C LYS A 231 18.59 -3.60 -13.42
N HIS A 232 18.66 -3.48 -12.09
CA HIS A 232 19.92 -3.22 -11.42
C HIS A 232 20.82 -4.46 -11.35
N GLY A 233 20.24 -5.65 -11.45
CA GLY A 233 20.93 -6.94 -11.51
C GLY A 233 21.05 -7.54 -12.92
N GLU A 234 20.71 -6.79 -13.97
CA GLU A 234 20.63 -7.25 -15.38
C GLU A 234 21.85 -8.10 -15.77
N ASP A 235 23.05 -7.53 -15.73
CA ASP A 235 24.27 -8.22 -16.17
C ASP A 235 24.70 -9.38 -15.27
N LEU A 236 24.19 -9.45 -14.04
CA LEU A 236 24.63 -10.42 -13.02
C LEU A 236 23.77 -11.68 -12.96
N MET A 237 22.55 -11.64 -13.49
CA MET A 237 21.59 -12.75 -13.44
C MET A 237 21.09 -13.16 -14.83
N LEU A 238 21.59 -12.54 -15.90
CA LEU A 238 21.09 -12.73 -17.26
C LEU A 238 21.18 -14.20 -17.72
N GLU A 239 22.33 -14.84 -17.47
CA GLU A 239 22.57 -16.24 -17.81
C GLU A 239 21.66 -17.18 -17.01
N GLU A 240 21.54 -16.97 -15.70
CA GLU A 240 20.67 -17.75 -14.81
C GLU A 240 19.20 -17.62 -15.21
N LEU A 241 18.75 -16.41 -15.56
CA LEU A 241 17.38 -16.14 -15.99
C LEU A 241 17.07 -16.80 -17.34
N THR A 242 18.02 -16.76 -18.27
CA THR A 242 17.86 -17.39 -19.60
C THR A 242 17.77 -18.91 -19.45
N GLU A 243 18.65 -19.50 -18.64
CA GLU A 243 18.64 -20.95 -18.37
C GLU A 243 17.35 -21.40 -17.66
N ILE A 244 16.82 -20.61 -16.73
CA ILE A 244 15.56 -20.93 -16.05
C ILE A 244 14.37 -20.82 -16.99
N MET A 245 14.31 -19.76 -17.82
CA MET A 245 13.19 -19.57 -18.74
C MET A 245 13.21 -20.57 -19.90
N GLY A 246 14.39 -21.00 -20.37
CA GLY A 246 14.50 -22.03 -21.40
C GLY A 246 14.14 -23.45 -20.92
N LYS A 247 13.96 -23.67 -19.62
CA LYS A 247 13.52 -24.95 -19.02
C LYS A 247 12.02 -25.02 -18.76
N ILE A 248 11.29 -23.92 -18.94
CA ILE A 248 9.83 -23.80 -18.74
C ILE A 248 9.14 -24.13 -20.05
#